data_AF-A0A538CPM0-F1
#
_entry.id   AF-A0A538CPM0-F1
#
_cell.length_a   1.000
_cell.length_b   1.000
_cell.length_c   1.000
_cell.angle_alpha   90.00
_cell.angle_beta   90.00
_cell.angle_gamma   90.00
#
_symmetry.space_group_name_H-M   'P 1'
#
loop_
_entity.id
_entity.type
_entity.pdbx_description
1 polymer ?
#
loop_
_entity_poly.entity_id
_entity_poly.type
_entity_poly.pdbx_seq_one_letter_code
_entity_poly.pdbx_strand_id
1 'polypeptide(L)'
;MSPRLRVWLMVGAAAAAAAGIAVGITLATRSDISRPTSKAPPFALDPTAPHEIAQQVREALRAWPAGTARRLRILAARYPHSALVRLELGLALTFAGQSTDAATAWREAERVQPDSPSAVRAADLRHPGTPPGLPPFVPSFVRAKTPAQERLLRGAAFQQALRPVSAEREFEAAVRAAPDDSETLTAAAVGRYDKERPAAAFSTLGPLVRRFPHAQTVRFHLGLLLIYFGDLSRARRELALARAQGPLTSLGKRADTLLKAARKR
;
A
#
# COMPACT_ATOMS: atom_id res chain seq x y z
N MET A 1 -37.47 -59.15 15.74
CA MET A 1 -36.65 -58.68 14.60
C MET A 1 -35.53 -59.67 14.36
N SER A 2 -35.34 -60.13 13.11
CA SER A 2 -34.27 -61.09 12.81
C SER A 2 -32.89 -60.41 12.92
N PRO A 3 -31.83 -61.14 13.31
CA PRO A 3 -30.47 -60.60 13.40
C PRO A 3 -30.00 -59.95 12.10
N ARG A 4 -30.42 -60.52 10.96
CA ARG A 4 -30.10 -60.02 9.61
C ARG A 4 -30.69 -58.64 9.35
N LEU A 5 -31.93 -58.39 9.79
CA LEU A 5 -32.58 -57.09 9.61
C LEU A 5 -31.91 -55.99 10.44
N ARG A 6 -31.40 -56.31 11.64
CA ARG A 6 -30.64 -55.38 12.47
C ARG A 6 -29.30 -54.97 11.83
N VAL A 7 -28.59 -55.94 11.24
CA VAL A 7 -27.33 -55.68 10.53
C VAL A 7 -27.57 -54.78 9.31
N TRP A 8 -28.61 -55.06 8.52
CA TRP A 8 -28.95 -54.23 7.36
C TRP A 8 -29.31 -52.79 7.74
N LEU A 9 -30.07 -52.60 8.82
CA LEU A 9 -30.42 -51.26 9.30
C LEU A 9 -29.19 -50.50 9.84
N MET A 10 -28.28 -51.18 10.54
CA MET A 10 -27.04 -50.56 11.01
C MET A 10 -26.12 -50.15 9.85
N VAL A 11 -25.96 -51.02 8.84
CA VAL A 11 -25.14 -50.70 7.66
C VAL A 11 -25.77 -49.57 6.84
N GLY A 12 -27.08 -49.58 6.66
CA GLY A 12 -27.81 -48.50 5.98
C GLY A 12 -27.67 -47.15 6.69
N ALA A 13 -27.80 -47.14 8.02
CA ALA A 13 -27.62 -45.93 8.82
C ALA A 13 -26.17 -45.40 8.78
N ALA A 14 -25.18 -46.30 8.85
CA ALA A 14 -23.77 -45.94 8.75
C ALA A 14 -23.42 -45.38 7.37
N ALA A 15 -23.95 -45.96 6.29
CA ALA A 15 -23.74 -45.47 4.92
C ALA A 15 -24.38 -44.10 4.70
N ALA A 16 -25.61 -43.88 5.21
CA ALA A 16 -26.27 -42.58 5.14
C ALA A 16 -25.52 -41.50 5.95
N ALA A 17 -25.00 -41.85 7.13
CA ALA A 17 -24.19 -40.94 7.93
C ALA A 17 -22.87 -40.58 7.22
N ALA A 18 -22.18 -41.55 6.62
CA ALA A 18 -20.95 -41.31 5.87
C ALA A 18 -21.19 -40.43 4.62
N ALA A 19 -22.28 -40.68 3.88
CA ALA A 19 -22.67 -39.83 2.75
C ALA A 19 -23.04 -38.41 3.20
N GLY A 20 -23.75 -38.27 4.32
CA GLY A 20 -24.09 -36.97 4.91
C GLY A 20 -22.87 -36.18 5.35
N ILE A 21 -21.86 -36.83 5.93
CA ILE A 21 -20.58 -36.20 6.31
C ILE A 21 -19.79 -35.78 5.07
N ALA A 22 -19.70 -36.63 4.04
CA ALA A 22 -18.98 -36.29 2.81
C ALA A 22 -19.62 -35.09 2.08
N VAL A 23 -20.95 -35.07 1.98
CA VAL A 23 -21.70 -33.94 1.41
C VAL A 23 -21.57 -32.70 2.29
N GLY A 24 -21.65 -32.85 3.61
CA GLY A 24 -21.47 -31.78 4.59
C GLY A 24 -20.08 -31.16 4.53
N ILE A 25 -19.01 -31.96 4.46
CA ILE A 25 -17.64 -31.48 4.28
C ILE A 25 -17.48 -30.79 2.93
N THR A 26 -18.01 -31.38 1.84
CA THR A 26 -17.92 -30.79 0.49
C THR A 26 -18.65 -29.44 0.39
N LEU A 27 -19.80 -29.31 1.07
CA LEU A 27 -20.55 -28.06 1.18
C LEU A 27 -19.87 -27.05 2.12
N ALA A 28 -19.27 -27.52 3.22
CA ALA A 28 -18.55 -26.68 4.17
C ALA A 28 -17.22 -26.16 3.59
N THR A 29 -16.52 -26.95 2.76
CA THR A 29 -15.34 -26.51 1.99
C THR A 29 -15.71 -25.74 0.72
N ARG A 30 -17.00 -25.66 0.37
CA ARG A 30 -17.53 -24.71 -0.63
C ARG A 30 -17.81 -23.33 0.01
N SER A 31 -17.01 -22.94 0.98
CA SER A 31 -16.92 -21.54 1.40
C SER A 31 -16.10 -20.80 0.34
N ASP A 32 -16.69 -19.75 -0.23
CA ASP A 32 -16.14 -18.84 -1.26
C ASP A 32 -16.56 -19.04 -2.73
N ILE A 33 -17.80 -19.48 -3.01
CA ILE A 33 -18.45 -19.03 -4.25
C ILE A 33 -18.94 -17.60 -4.05
N SER A 34 -17.99 -16.66 -3.99
CA SER A 34 -18.30 -15.24 -4.14
C SER A 34 -18.93 -15.07 -5.52
N ARG A 35 -20.19 -14.64 -5.58
CA ARG A 35 -20.85 -14.36 -6.87
C ARG A 35 -20.03 -13.29 -7.59
N PRO A 36 -19.47 -13.56 -8.78
CA PRO A 36 -18.67 -12.57 -9.51
C PRO A 36 -19.51 -11.32 -9.73
N THR A 37 -18.94 -10.16 -9.41
CA THR A 37 -19.67 -8.89 -9.51
C THR A 37 -19.92 -8.56 -10.98
N SER A 38 -21.11 -8.05 -11.32
CA SER A 38 -21.41 -7.61 -12.69
C SER A 38 -20.60 -6.38 -13.10
N LYS A 39 -20.23 -5.52 -12.13
CA LYS A 39 -19.40 -4.34 -12.36
C LYS A 39 -17.92 -4.73 -12.45
N ALA A 40 -17.27 -4.30 -13.53
CA ALA A 40 -15.84 -4.49 -13.74
C ALA A 40 -15.01 -3.65 -12.74
N PRO A 41 -13.80 -4.11 -12.38
CA PRO A 41 -12.88 -3.28 -11.61
C PRO A 41 -12.48 -2.02 -12.39
N PRO A 42 -12.28 -0.88 -11.72
CA PRO A 42 -11.81 0.34 -12.38
C PRO A 42 -10.36 0.18 -12.84
N PHE A 43 -10.05 0.68 -14.05
CA PHE A 43 -8.68 0.72 -14.55
C PHE A 43 -7.85 1.77 -13.79
N ALA A 44 -6.69 1.36 -13.31
CA ALA A 44 -5.73 2.18 -12.59
C ALA A 44 -4.66 2.73 -13.55
N LEU A 45 -4.63 4.06 -13.73
CA LEU A 45 -3.64 4.71 -14.59
C LEU A 45 -2.23 4.61 -14.01
N ASP A 46 -1.27 4.16 -14.81
CA ASP A 46 0.15 4.18 -14.47
C ASP A 46 0.97 4.85 -15.60
N PRO A 47 1.41 6.11 -15.41
CA PRO A 47 2.25 6.80 -16.38
C PRO A 47 3.65 6.19 -16.59
N THR A 48 4.10 5.30 -15.70
CA THR A 48 5.39 4.59 -15.85
C THR A 48 5.29 3.34 -16.72
N ALA A 49 4.06 2.88 -17.01
CA ALA A 49 3.83 1.76 -17.92
C ALA A 49 3.84 2.25 -19.39
N PRO A 50 4.50 1.51 -20.31
CA PRO A 50 4.39 1.78 -21.74
C PRO A 50 2.93 1.83 -22.21
N HIS A 51 2.61 2.78 -23.10
CA HIS A 51 1.24 2.98 -23.59
C HIS A 51 0.64 1.70 -24.19
N GLU A 52 1.44 0.91 -24.90
CA GLU A 52 1.02 -0.38 -25.47
C GLU A 52 0.51 -1.36 -24.39
N ILE A 53 1.27 -1.52 -23.29
CA ILE A 53 0.87 -2.40 -22.19
C ILE A 53 -0.43 -1.91 -21.57
N ALA A 54 -0.56 -0.60 -21.35
CA ALA A 54 -1.79 -0.02 -20.82
C ALA A 54 -3.00 -0.28 -21.74
N GLN A 55 -2.84 -0.21 -23.06
CA GLN A 55 -3.91 -0.52 -24.00
C GLN A 55 -4.29 -2.01 -23.98
N GLN A 56 -3.31 -2.92 -23.98
CA GLN A 56 -3.58 -4.37 -23.89
C GLN A 56 -4.28 -4.75 -22.58
N VAL A 57 -3.92 -4.11 -21.47
CA VAL A 57 -4.61 -4.28 -20.19
C VAL A 57 -6.05 -3.79 -20.28
N ARG A 58 -6.30 -2.60 -20.83
CA ARG A 58 -7.67 -2.09 -21.02
C ARG A 58 -8.51 -3.02 -21.90
N GLU A 59 -7.92 -3.57 -22.96
CA GLU A 59 -8.57 -4.56 -23.82
C GLU A 59 -8.91 -5.85 -23.04
N ALA A 60 -7.98 -6.36 -22.22
CA ALA A 60 -8.22 -7.51 -21.36
C ALA A 60 -9.37 -7.27 -20.36
N LEU A 61 -9.49 -6.06 -19.82
CA LEU A 61 -10.57 -5.68 -18.90
C LEU A 61 -11.95 -5.64 -19.58
N ARG A 62 -12.04 -5.40 -20.90
CA ARG A 62 -13.33 -5.45 -21.64
C ARG A 62 -13.95 -6.84 -21.70
N ALA A 63 -13.19 -7.89 -21.43
CA ALA A 63 -13.70 -9.25 -21.33
C ALA A 63 -14.37 -9.58 -19.98
N TRP A 64 -14.64 -8.58 -19.13
CA TRP A 64 -15.24 -8.80 -17.81
C TRP A 64 -16.69 -9.30 -17.94
N PRO A 65 -17.15 -10.23 -17.07
CA PRO A 65 -16.39 -10.93 -16.03
C PRO A 65 -15.62 -12.17 -16.54
N ALA A 66 -16.04 -12.73 -17.68
CA ALA A 66 -15.52 -14.00 -18.18
C ALA A 66 -14.35 -13.82 -19.15
N GLY A 67 -13.13 -14.10 -18.66
CA GLY A 67 -11.92 -14.13 -19.49
C GLY A 67 -10.91 -13.03 -19.19
N THR A 68 -11.28 -12.01 -18.42
CA THR A 68 -10.35 -10.95 -17.95
C THR A 68 -9.16 -11.53 -17.19
N ALA A 69 -9.40 -12.34 -16.15
CA ALA A 69 -8.32 -12.94 -15.37
C ALA A 69 -7.39 -13.81 -16.23
N ARG A 70 -7.94 -14.58 -17.17
CA ARG A 70 -7.15 -15.39 -18.11
C ARG A 70 -6.27 -14.50 -19.01
N ARG A 71 -6.85 -13.46 -19.62
CA ARG A 71 -6.11 -12.51 -20.48
C ARG A 71 -5.02 -11.77 -19.70
N LEU A 72 -5.32 -11.32 -18.49
CA LEU A 72 -4.35 -10.66 -17.61
C LEU A 72 -3.23 -11.62 -17.17
N ARG A 73 -3.51 -12.90 -16.92
CA ARG A 73 -2.46 -13.91 -16.66
C ARG A 73 -1.54 -14.10 -17.89
N ILE A 74 -2.10 -14.13 -19.10
CA ILE A 74 -1.31 -14.18 -20.34
C ILE A 74 -0.43 -12.92 -20.46
N LEU A 75 -0.99 -11.74 -20.21
CA LEU A 75 -0.22 -10.50 -20.20
C LEU A 75 0.86 -10.49 -19.12
N ALA A 76 0.60 -11.05 -17.94
CA ALA A 76 1.58 -11.14 -16.85
C ALA A 76 2.77 -12.05 -17.23
N ALA A 77 2.51 -13.12 -17.99
CA ALA A 77 3.56 -13.98 -18.53
C ALA A 77 4.37 -13.27 -19.64
N ARG A 78 3.71 -12.48 -20.50
CA ARG A 78 4.37 -11.71 -21.57
C ARG A 78 5.17 -10.52 -21.03
N TYR A 79 4.66 -9.86 -20.00
CA TYR A 79 5.25 -8.67 -19.39
C TYR A 79 5.56 -8.92 -17.91
N PRO A 80 6.53 -9.81 -17.60
CA PRO A 80 6.78 -10.24 -16.21
C PRO A 80 7.22 -9.10 -15.29
N HIS A 81 7.71 -8.00 -15.84
CA HIS A 81 8.20 -6.82 -15.13
C HIS A 81 7.18 -5.67 -15.01
N SER A 82 5.92 -5.85 -15.43
CA SER A 82 4.91 -4.79 -15.35
C SER A 82 4.14 -4.85 -14.04
N ALA A 83 4.28 -3.82 -13.18
CA ALA A 83 3.43 -3.70 -11.99
C ALA A 83 1.97 -3.41 -12.38
N LEU A 84 1.72 -2.66 -13.46
CA LEU A 84 0.37 -2.37 -13.94
C LEU A 84 -0.40 -3.66 -14.23
N VAL A 85 0.18 -4.58 -15.00
CA VAL A 85 -0.48 -5.86 -15.34
C VAL A 85 -0.80 -6.68 -14.09
N ARG A 86 0.14 -6.73 -13.12
CA ARG A 86 -0.01 -7.48 -11.88
C ARG A 86 -1.02 -6.85 -10.92
N LEU A 87 -1.07 -5.52 -10.83
CA LEU A 87 -2.09 -4.76 -10.08
C LEU A 87 -3.49 -5.10 -10.59
N GLU A 88 -3.67 -4.99 -11.91
CA GLU A 88 -4.96 -5.20 -12.59
C GLU A 88 -5.40 -6.66 -12.51
N LEU A 89 -4.45 -7.60 -12.61
CA LEU A 89 -4.71 -9.00 -12.34
C LEU A 89 -5.24 -9.19 -10.91
N GLY A 90 -4.58 -8.61 -9.90
CA GLY A 90 -5.05 -8.73 -8.51
C GLY A 90 -6.42 -8.10 -8.27
N LEU A 91 -6.73 -6.96 -8.91
CA LEU A 91 -8.07 -6.36 -8.88
C LEU A 91 -9.12 -7.30 -9.49
N ALA A 92 -8.86 -7.84 -10.69
CA ALA A 92 -9.78 -8.77 -11.34
C ALA A 92 -10.00 -10.05 -10.51
N LEU A 93 -8.95 -10.56 -9.87
CA LEU A 93 -9.02 -11.73 -8.99
C LEU A 93 -9.84 -11.43 -7.72
N THR A 94 -9.67 -10.27 -7.12
CA THR A 94 -10.44 -9.84 -5.94
C THR A 94 -11.94 -9.77 -6.26
N PHE A 95 -12.31 -9.15 -7.39
CA PHE A 95 -13.70 -9.04 -7.82
C PHE A 95 -14.30 -10.40 -8.24
N ALA A 96 -13.46 -11.37 -8.57
CA ALA A 96 -13.83 -12.76 -8.82
C ALA A 96 -13.83 -13.65 -7.57
N GLY A 97 -13.56 -13.09 -6.38
CA GLY A 97 -13.51 -13.83 -5.11
C GLY A 97 -12.21 -14.59 -4.84
N GLN A 98 -11.17 -14.41 -5.65
CA GLN A 98 -9.88 -15.11 -5.53
C GLN A 98 -8.87 -14.28 -4.71
N SER A 99 -9.19 -13.99 -3.44
CA SER A 99 -8.42 -13.03 -2.62
C SER A 99 -6.96 -13.45 -2.36
N THR A 100 -6.67 -14.75 -2.22
CA THR A 100 -5.30 -15.25 -2.02
C THR A 100 -4.42 -15.05 -3.26
N ASP A 101 -4.97 -15.35 -4.43
CA ASP A 101 -4.29 -15.11 -5.72
C ASP A 101 -4.11 -13.61 -5.96
N ALA A 102 -5.11 -12.80 -5.59
CA ALA A 102 -5.04 -11.35 -5.68
C ALA A 102 -3.90 -10.77 -4.85
N ALA A 103 -3.80 -11.18 -3.57
CA ALA A 103 -2.72 -10.75 -2.69
C ALA A 103 -1.33 -11.15 -3.21
N THR A 104 -1.24 -12.29 -3.91
CA THR A 104 0.00 -12.73 -4.56
C THR A 104 0.33 -11.86 -5.79
N ALA A 105 -0.66 -11.56 -6.63
CA ALA A 105 -0.47 -10.66 -7.75
C ALA A 105 -0.02 -9.25 -7.30
N TRP A 106 -0.59 -8.72 -6.23
CA TRP A 106 -0.20 -7.42 -5.66
C TRP A 106 1.21 -7.42 -5.07
N ARG A 107 1.59 -8.44 -4.28
CA ARG A 107 2.98 -8.61 -3.81
C ARG A 107 3.97 -8.59 -4.96
N GLU A 108 3.64 -9.28 -6.04
CA GLU A 108 4.50 -9.31 -7.20
C GLU A 108 4.53 -7.97 -7.93
N ALA A 109 3.44 -7.19 -7.97
CA ALA A 109 3.45 -5.84 -8.53
C ALA A 109 4.47 -4.95 -7.80
N GLU A 110 4.48 -5.00 -6.46
CA GLU A 110 5.45 -4.31 -5.62
C GLU A 110 6.88 -4.76 -5.91
N ARG A 111 7.10 -6.07 -6.11
CA ARG A 111 8.44 -6.63 -6.34
C ARG A 111 9.02 -6.30 -7.72
N VAL A 112 8.22 -6.38 -8.78
CA VAL A 112 8.77 -6.33 -10.15
C VAL A 112 9.01 -4.93 -10.69
N GLN A 113 8.26 -3.95 -10.20
CA GLN A 113 8.42 -2.54 -10.57
C GLN A 113 8.09 -1.64 -9.36
N PRO A 114 8.93 -1.67 -8.31
CA PRO A 114 8.68 -0.94 -7.05
C PRO A 114 8.59 0.58 -7.21
N ASP A 115 9.19 1.13 -8.28
CA ASP A 115 9.18 2.57 -8.57
C ASP A 115 8.01 3.00 -9.46
N SER A 116 6.79 2.56 -9.12
CA SER A 116 5.59 2.83 -9.92
C SER A 116 4.33 3.12 -9.09
N PRO A 117 3.41 3.95 -9.62
CA PRO A 117 2.06 4.11 -9.05
C PRO A 117 1.32 2.79 -8.86
N SER A 118 1.50 1.81 -9.74
CA SER A 118 0.82 0.51 -9.60
C SER A 118 1.33 -0.30 -8.42
N ALA A 119 2.63 -0.28 -8.14
CA ALA A 119 3.19 -0.90 -6.95
C ALA A 119 2.65 -0.23 -5.67
N VAL A 120 2.60 1.10 -5.61
CA VAL A 120 2.07 1.81 -4.44
C VAL A 120 0.58 1.48 -4.22
N ARG A 121 -0.23 1.45 -5.27
CA ARG A 121 -1.64 1.05 -5.16
C ARG A 121 -1.82 -0.41 -4.76
N ALA A 122 -0.94 -1.30 -5.22
CA ALA A 122 -0.95 -2.70 -4.79
C ALA A 122 -0.71 -2.80 -3.27
N ALA A 123 0.24 -2.02 -2.74
CA ALA A 123 0.46 -1.92 -1.30
C ALA A 123 -0.77 -1.34 -0.57
N ASP A 124 -1.41 -0.29 -1.11
CA ASP A 124 -2.66 0.25 -0.54
C ASP A 124 -3.77 -0.80 -0.42
N LEU A 125 -3.96 -1.61 -1.47
CA LEU A 125 -4.96 -2.67 -1.51
C LEU A 125 -4.66 -3.81 -0.52
N ARG A 126 -3.39 -4.08 -0.25
CA ARG A 126 -2.96 -5.03 0.77
C ARG A 126 -3.04 -4.48 2.20
N HIS A 127 -3.11 -3.16 2.35
CA HIS A 127 -3.15 -2.47 3.64
C HIS A 127 -4.32 -1.46 3.74
N PRO A 128 -5.58 -1.90 3.57
CA PRO A 128 -6.75 -1.01 3.46
C PRO A 128 -7.04 -0.16 4.72
N GLY A 129 -6.49 -0.53 5.88
CA GLY A 129 -6.59 0.23 7.12
C GLY A 129 -5.60 1.40 7.25
N THR A 130 -4.72 1.60 6.26
CA THR A 130 -3.71 2.67 6.26
C THR A 130 -4.12 3.79 5.28
N PRO A 131 -3.68 5.04 5.50
CA PRO A 131 -3.90 6.10 4.52
C PRO A 131 -3.35 5.71 3.13
N PRO A 132 -4.07 6.01 2.03
CA PRO A 132 -3.61 5.67 0.68
C PRO A 132 -2.31 6.40 0.32
N GLY A 133 -1.49 5.77 -0.51
CA GLY A 133 -0.18 6.27 -0.91
C GLY A 133 0.88 6.13 0.19
N LEU A 134 1.88 6.99 0.12
CA LEU A 134 3.03 7.02 1.03
C LEU A 134 3.11 8.39 1.73
N PRO A 135 3.66 8.46 2.96
CA PRO A 135 3.81 9.71 3.67
C PRO A 135 4.69 10.68 2.86
N PRO A 136 4.15 11.86 2.47
CA PRO A 136 4.93 12.82 1.72
C PRO A 136 5.97 13.50 2.61
N PHE A 137 7.17 13.68 2.09
CA PHE A 137 8.11 14.66 2.60
C PHE A 137 7.64 16.05 2.18
N VAL A 138 7.57 16.96 3.15
CA VAL A 138 7.17 18.35 2.98
C VAL A 138 8.36 19.23 3.33
N PRO A 139 9.02 19.85 2.34
CA PRO A 139 10.12 20.76 2.59
C PRO A 139 9.70 21.94 3.47
N SER A 140 10.55 22.33 4.42
CA SER A 140 10.39 23.53 5.24
C SER A 140 10.57 24.84 4.46
N PHE A 141 11.01 24.75 3.21
CA PHE A 141 11.30 25.87 2.31
C PHE A 141 10.50 25.77 1.00
N VAL A 142 10.35 26.90 0.30
CA VAL A 142 9.63 26.96 -0.99
C VAL A 142 10.59 26.96 -2.18
N ARG A 143 11.70 27.69 -2.07
CA ARG A 143 12.70 27.81 -3.12
C ARG A 143 14.01 27.19 -2.66
N ALA A 144 14.54 26.26 -3.45
CA ALA A 144 15.86 25.71 -3.20
C ALA A 144 16.95 26.77 -3.40
N LYS A 145 17.91 26.79 -2.47
CA LYS A 145 19.10 27.66 -2.48
C LYS A 145 20.39 26.86 -2.47
N THR A 146 20.31 25.55 -2.24
CA THR A 146 21.47 24.65 -2.17
C THR A 146 21.23 23.41 -3.02
N PRO A 147 22.29 22.71 -3.45
CA PRO A 147 22.16 21.44 -4.16
C PRO A 147 21.37 20.39 -3.36
N ALA A 148 21.54 20.34 -2.03
CA ALA A 148 20.78 19.46 -1.16
C ALA A 148 19.27 19.79 -1.21
N GLN A 149 18.90 21.07 -1.16
CA GLN A 149 17.50 21.50 -1.25
C GLN A 149 16.88 21.20 -2.61
N GLU A 150 17.64 21.30 -3.71
CA GLU A 150 17.15 20.89 -5.03
C GLU A 150 16.84 19.39 -5.10
N ARG A 151 17.72 18.56 -4.51
CA ARG A 151 17.50 17.11 -4.38
C ARG A 151 16.25 16.81 -3.57
N LEU A 152 16.03 17.52 -2.46
CA LEU A 152 14.82 17.39 -1.66
C LEU A 152 13.54 17.71 -2.46
N LEU A 153 13.54 18.78 -3.26
CA LEU A 153 12.39 19.10 -4.13
C LEU A 153 12.16 18.02 -5.19
N ARG A 154 13.22 17.51 -5.83
CA ARG A 154 13.11 16.40 -6.79
C ARG A 154 12.57 15.13 -6.13
N GLY A 155 13.07 14.77 -4.95
CA GLY A 155 12.57 13.63 -4.19
C GLY A 155 11.08 13.78 -3.83
N ALA A 156 10.67 14.96 -3.35
CA ALA A 156 9.26 15.25 -3.05
C ALA A 156 8.37 15.15 -4.32
N ALA A 157 8.86 15.62 -5.47
CA ALA A 157 8.16 15.48 -6.74
C ALA A 157 8.00 14.01 -7.16
N PHE A 158 9.03 13.17 -6.97
CA PHE A 158 8.90 11.73 -7.21
C PHE A 158 7.91 11.05 -6.26
N GLN A 159 7.85 11.45 -4.98
CA GLN A 159 6.82 10.93 -4.07
C GLN A 159 5.40 11.30 -4.54
N GLN A 160 5.18 12.55 -4.97
CA GLN A 160 3.89 12.98 -5.53
C GLN A 160 3.52 12.18 -6.79
N ALA A 161 4.52 11.77 -7.58
CA ALA A 161 4.35 10.90 -8.73
C ALA A 161 4.22 9.40 -8.37
N LEU A 162 4.19 9.04 -7.08
CA LEU A 162 4.18 7.66 -6.57
C LEU A 162 5.35 6.82 -7.09
N ARG A 163 6.55 7.41 -7.08
CA ARG A 163 7.82 6.80 -7.47
C ARG A 163 8.78 6.73 -6.26
N PRO A 164 8.55 5.80 -5.33
CA PRO A 164 9.24 5.79 -4.04
C PRO A 164 10.75 5.53 -4.15
N VAL A 165 11.19 4.66 -5.05
CA VAL A 165 12.62 4.34 -5.19
C VAL A 165 13.38 5.53 -5.76
N SER A 166 12.79 6.25 -6.72
CA SER A 166 13.36 7.48 -7.25
C SER A 166 13.40 8.60 -6.20
N ALA A 167 12.36 8.70 -5.37
CA ALA A 167 12.34 9.65 -4.26
C ALA A 167 13.44 9.35 -3.24
N GLU A 168 13.58 8.10 -2.82
CA GLU A 168 14.61 7.66 -1.88
C GLU A 168 16.01 7.98 -2.39
N ARG A 169 16.31 7.69 -3.66
CA ARG A 169 17.61 8.01 -4.27
C ARG A 169 17.94 9.50 -4.22
N GLU A 170 16.95 10.36 -4.46
CA GLU A 170 17.14 11.82 -4.38
C GLU A 170 17.33 12.28 -2.93
N PHE A 171 16.62 11.72 -1.96
CA PHE A 171 16.82 12.03 -0.55
C PHE A 171 18.18 11.56 -0.03
N GLU A 172 18.64 10.37 -0.43
CA GLU A 172 19.99 9.91 -0.10
C GLU A 172 21.08 10.79 -0.74
N ALA A 173 20.85 11.27 -1.96
CA ALA A 173 21.74 12.24 -2.59
C ALA A 173 21.74 13.59 -1.84
N ALA A 174 20.59 14.02 -1.30
CA ALA A 174 20.51 15.20 -0.44
C ALA A 174 21.31 15.02 0.86
N VAL A 175 21.23 13.85 1.49
CA VAL A 175 22.04 13.51 2.68
C VAL A 175 23.53 13.53 2.36
N ARG A 176 23.96 12.97 1.23
CA ARG A 176 25.38 13.04 0.82
C ARG A 176 25.88 14.48 0.64
N ALA A 177 25.01 15.38 0.17
CA ALA A 177 25.35 16.80 0.00
C ALA A 177 25.32 17.60 1.31
N ALA A 178 24.55 17.17 2.31
CA ALA A 178 24.46 17.80 3.62
C ALA A 178 24.16 16.74 4.71
N PRO A 179 25.18 16.03 5.22
CA PRO A 179 24.98 14.86 6.10
C PRO A 179 24.54 15.19 7.53
N ASP A 180 24.74 16.44 7.96
CA ASP A 180 24.38 16.91 9.30
C ASP A 180 23.14 17.82 9.31
N ASP A 181 22.42 17.89 8.19
CA ASP A 181 21.21 18.70 8.05
C ASP A 181 19.97 17.90 8.48
N SER A 182 19.20 18.43 9.43
CA SER A 182 17.99 17.77 9.95
C SER A 182 16.92 17.54 8.87
N GLU A 183 16.83 18.40 7.86
CA GLU A 183 15.88 18.33 6.75
C GLU A 183 16.22 17.16 5.82
N THR A 184 17.50 16.98 5.46
CA THR A 184 17.95 15.88 4.59
C THR A 184 17.82 14.53 5.27
N LEU A 185 18.22 14.45 6.54
CA LEU A 185 18.12 13.24 7.36
C LEU A 185 16.65 12.85 7.58
N THR A 186 15.76 13.83 7.79
CA THR A 186 14.31 13.60 7.90
C THR A 186 13.73 13.08 6.59
N ALA A 187 14.09 13.68 5.45
CA ALA A 187 13.61 13.26 4.15
C ALA A 187 14.02 11.81 3.83
N ALA A 188 15.26 11.42 4.13
CA ALA A 188 15.72 10.05 3.97
C ALA A 188 14.95 9.06 4.85
N ALA A 189 14.64 9.43 6.10
CA ALA A 189 13.82 8.60 6.98
C ALA A 189 12.39 8.43 6.47
N VAL A 190 11.76 9.50 5.95
CA VAL A 190 10.42 9.46 5.35
C VAL A 190 10.41 8.64 4.06
N GLY A 191 11.43 8.79 3.21
CA GLY A 191 11.57 8.06 1.95
C GLY A 191 11.66 6.54 2.11
N ARG A 192 12.13 6.07 3.27
CA ARG A 192 12.24 4.65 3.64
C ARG A 192 10.98 4.06 4.27
N TYR A 193 9.90 4.84 4.37
CA TYR A 193 8.65 4.30 4.90
C TYR A 193 8.08 3.23 3.98
N ASP A 194 7.84 2.06 4.56
CA ASP A 194 7.20 0.91 3.93
C ASP A 194 6.00 0.46 4.78
N LYS A 195 4.90 0.07 4.13
CA LYS A 195 3.67 -0.32 4.83
C LYS A 195 3.80 -1.68 5.53
N GLU A 196 4.61 -2.59 4.99
CA GLU A 196 4.89 -3.87 5.65
C GLU A 196 5.88 -3.71 6.81
N ARG A 197 6.86 -2.82 6.65
CA ARG A 197 7.98 -2.63 7.59
C ARG A 197 8.10 -1.17 8.07
N PRO A 198 7.06 -0.60 8.70
CA PRO A 198 7.07 0.82 9.09
C PRO A 198 8.17 1.15 10.10
N ALA A 199 8.63 0.17 10.90
CA ALA A 199 9.66 0.33 11.92
C ALA A 199 10.99 0.87 11.37
N ALA A 200 11.32 0.63 10.10
CA ALA A 200 12.56 1.10 9.50
C ALA A 200 12.65 2.64 9.48
N ALA A 201 11.56 3.31 9.08
CA ALA A 201 11.47 4.77 9.07
C ALA A 201 11.55 5.35 10.49
N PHE A 202 10.81 4.76 11.45
CA PHE A 202 10.81 5.21 12.85
C PHE A 202 12.17 5.04 13.55
N SER A 203 12.88 3.95 13.25
CA SER A 203 14.22 3.67 13.82
C SER A 203 15.24 4.74 13.41
N THR A 204 15.05 5.34 12.23
CA THR A 204 15.90 6.45 11.75
C THR A 204 15.43 7.79 12.31
N LEU A 205 14.11 8.04 12.35
CA LEU A 205 13.56 9.34 12.72
C LEU A 205 13.59 9.62 14.24
N GLY A 206 13.44 8.59 15.08
CA GLY A 206 13.47 8.73 16.54
C GLY A 206 14.76 9.35 17.09
N PRO A 207 15.96 8.88 16.71
CA PRO A 207 17.23 9.52 17.07
C PRO A 207 17.34 10.99 16.64
N LEU A 208 16.74 11.38 15.52
CA LEU A 208 16.77 12.77 15.06
C LEU A 208 16.01 13.72 15.99
N VAL A 209 14.97 13.25 16.69
CA VAL A 209 14.28 14.07 17.71
C VAL A 209 15.22 14.43 18.85
N ARG A 210 16.13 13.53 19.24
CA ARG A 210 17.13 13.80 20.28
C ARG A 210 18.25 14.69 19.78
N ARG A 211 18.74 14.45 18.56
CA ARG A 211 19.82 15.23 17.95
C ARG A 211 19.40 16.65 17.59
N PHE A 212 18.14 16.83 17.19
CA PHE A 212 17.57 18.11 16.75
C PHE A 212 16.25 18.40 17.49
N PRO A 213 16.29 18.66 18.80
CA PRO A 213 15.09 18.76 19.64
C PRO A 213 14.12 19.89 19.23
N HIS A 214 14.65 20.92 18.56
CA HIS A 214 13.91 22.10 18.07
C HIS A 214 13.67 22.09 16.56
N ALA A 215 14.10 21.05 15.83
CA ALA A 215 13.85 20.99 14.39
C ALA A 215 12.38 20.68 14.10
N GLN A 216 11.67 21.69 13.59
CA GLN A 216 10.26 21.58 13.25
C GLN A 216 9.99 20.48 12.21
N THR A 217 10.88 20.31 11.23
CA THR A 217 10.77 19.27 10.18
C THR A 217 10.75 17.86 10.77
N VAL A 218 11.58 17.58 11.78
CA VAL A 218 11.65 16.26 12.43
C VAL A 218 10.33 15.97 13.15
N ARG A 219 9.84 16.91 13.98
CA ARG A 219 8.58 16.77 14.73
C ARG A 219 7.38 16.60 13.79
N PHE A 220 7.30 17.42 12.74
CA PHE A 220 6.20 17.38 11.77
C PHE A 220 6.13 16.03 11.07
N HIS A 221 7.26 15.57 10.51
CA HIS A 221 7.29 14.32 9.76
C HIS A 221 7.13 13.09 10.67
N LEU A 222 7.57 13.15 11.94
CA LEU A 222 7.27 12.09 12.90
C LEU A 222 5.76 12.00 13.15
N GLY A 223 5.10 13.15 13.35
CA GLY A 223 3.65 13.21 13.44
C GLY A 223 2.96 12.63 12.20
N LEU A 224 3.45 12.93 11.00
CA LEU A 224 2.91 12.39 9.75
C LEU A 224 3.09 10.87 9.62
N LEU A 225 4.28 10.34 9.92
CA LEU A 225 4.51 8.89 9.92
C LEU A 225 3.59 8.18 10.93
N LEU A 226 3.35 8.78 12.10
CA LEU A 226 2.44 8.23 13.11
C LEU A 226 0.99 8.19 12.62
N ILE A 227 0.55 9.12 11.76
CA ILE A 227 -0.77 9.03 11.10
C ILE A 227 -0.81 7.81 10.18
N TYR A 228 0.24 7.59 9.37
CA TYR A 228 0.31 6.44 8.46
C TYR A 228 0.39 5.11 9.19
N PHE A 229 1.03 5.09 10.36
CA PHE A 229 1.08 3.95 11.26
C PHE A 229 -0.22 3.72 12.04
N GLY A 230 -1.08 4.74 12.17
CA GLY A 230 -2.35 4.68 12.88
C GLY A 230 -2.32 5.14 14.35
N ASP A 231 -1.17 5.56 14.89
CA ASP A 231 -1.09 6.12 16.25
C ASP A 231 -1.42 7.62 16.25
N LEU A 232 -2.72 7.90 16.11
CA LEU A 232 -3.24 9.27 16.04
C LEU A 232 -2.98 10.06 17.33
N SER A 233 -2.91 9.38 18.48
CA SER A 233 -2.66 10.01 19.77
C SER A 233 -1.24 10.56 19.88
N ARG A 234 -0.22 9.77 19.49
CA ARG A 234 1.16 10.27 19.39
C ARG A 234 1.30 11.29 18.26
N ALA A 235 0.65 11.05 17.12
CA ALA A 235 0.69 11.98 16.00
C ALA A 235 0.25 13.39 16.40
N ARG A 236 -0.87 13.53 17.12
CA ARG A 236 -1.37 14.81 17.63
C ARG A 236 -0.34 15.53 18.52
N ARG A 237 0.38 14.79 19.38
CA ARG A 237 1.41 15.38 20.24
C ARG A 237 2.57 15.93 19.43
N GLU A 238 3.11 15.14 18.50
CA GLU A 238 4.24 15.57 17.67
C GLU A 238 3.87 16.73 16.74
N LEU A 239 2.66 16.73 16.18
CA LEU A 239 2.16 17.85 15.38
C LEU A 239 1.94 19.12 16.22
N ALA A 240 1.47 19.00 17.47
CA ALA A 240 1.35 20.14 18.37
C ALA A 240 2.73 20.74 18.71
N LEU A 241 3.73 19.89 18.95
CA LEU A 241 5.12 20.32 19.16
C LEU A 241 5.68 20.98 17.89
N ALA A 242 5.46 20.41 16.71
CA ALA A 242 5.87 21.00 15.44
C ALA A 242 5.23 22.39 15.24
N ARG A 243 3.93 22.54 15.50
CA ARG A 243 3.24 23.84 15.44
C ARG A 243 3.85 24.84 16.42
N ALA A 244 4.16 24.41 17.65
CA ALA A 244 4.74 25.28 18.67
C ALA A 244 6.15 25.79 18.30
N GLN A 245 6.97 25.00 17.59
CA GLN A 245 8.29 25.45 17.12
C GLN A 245 8.21 26.59 16.08
N GLY A 246 7.09 26.74 15.37
CA GLY A 246 6.97 27.76 14.34
C GLY A 246 5.57 27.82 13.73
N PRO A 247 4.60 28.50 14.36
CA PRO A 247 3.20 28.44 13.94
C PRO A 247 2.93 29.09 12.57
N LEU A 248 3.76 30.05 12.16
CA LEU A 248 3.59 30.80 10.91
C LEU A 248 4.35 30.19 9.72
N THR A 249 5.21 29.20 9.94
CA THR A 249 5.96 28.52 8.88
C THR A 249 5.02 27.65 8.03
N SER A 250 5.51 27.18 6.87
CA SER A 250 4.78 26.23 6.03
C SER A 250 4.39 24.96 6.79
N LEU A 251 5.31 24.42 7.59
CA LEU A 251 5.10 23.23 8.40
C LEU A 251 4.16 23.48 9.59
N GLY A 252 4.27 24.64 10.26
CA GLY A 252 3.37 25.00 11.35
C GLY A 252 1.92 25.13 10.91
N LYS A 253 1.69 25.78 9.76
CA LYS A 253 0.36 25.90 9.14
C LYS A 253 -0.22 24.53 8.78
N ARG A 254 0.59 23.64 8.17
CA ARG A 254 0.17 22.27 7.85
C ARG A 254 -0.12 21.43 9.11
N ALA A 255 0.69 21.57 10.15
CA ALA A 255 0.46 20.92 11.44
C ALA A 255 -0.88 21.37 12.05
N ASP A 256 -1.18 22.66 12.02
CA ASP A 256 -2.46 23.21 12.48
C ASP A 256 -3.65 22.66 11.67
N THR A 257 -3.53 22.56 10.35
CA THR A 257 -4.56 21.93 9.50
C THR A 257 -4.83 20.48 9.91
N LEU A 258 -3.78 19.68 10.11
CA LEU A 258 -3.91 18.27 10.51
C LEU A 258 -4.52 18.12 11.91
N LEU A 259 -4.10 18.96 12.87
CA LEU A 259 -4.66 18.97 14.22
C LEU A 259 -6.16 19.33 14.22
N LYS A 260 -6.58 20.30 13.41
CA LYS A 260 -7.99 20.67 13.25
C LYS A 260 -8.80 19.54 12.62
N ALA A 261 -8.26 18.87 11.60
CA ALA A 261 -8.93 17.72 10.97
C ALA A 261 -9.13 16.57 11.96
N ALA A 262 -8.15 16.33 12.84
CA ALA A 262 -8.20 15.26 13.83
C ALA A 262 -9.19 15.50 14.99
N ARG A 263 -9.74 16.71 15.15
CA ARG A 263 -10.77 17.04 16.15
C ARG A 263 -12.20 16.82 15.65
N LYS A 264 -12.39 16.69 14.33
CA LYS A 264 -13.70 16.52 13.70
C LYS A 264 -14.14 15.05 13.56
N ARG A 265 -13.33 14.13 14.07
CA ARG A 265 -13.59 12.69 14.14
C ARG A 265 -13.65 12.27 15.59
#